data_AF-T0RA87-F1
#
_entry.id   AF-T0RA87-F1
#
_cell.length_a   1.000
_cell.length_b   1.000
_cell.length_c   1.000
_cell.angle_alpha   90.00
_cell.angle_beta   90.00
_cell.angle_gamma   90.00
#
_symmetry.space_group_name_H-M   'P 1'
#
loop_
_entity.id
_entity.type
_entity.pdbx_description
1 polymer ?
#
loop_
_entity_poly.entity_id
_entity_poly.type
_entity_poly.pdbx_seq_one_letter_code
_entity_poly.pdbx_strand_id
1 'polypeptide(L)'
;MKLLLATILLLPSMIFAQTLDCSLIINNTVVEKNKVEITKGEKTAIFNYEDLKVSSIMRTATKFEIEVFNPFEPSRSYAVGELKEITDDLSLVSWKREQILEVNCTLVAQ
;
A
#
# COMPACT_ATOMS: atom_id res chain seq x y z
N MET A 1 -33.32 43.41 -10.35
CA MET A 1 -33.16 42.08 -9.71
C MET A 1 -31.69 41.69 -9.83
N LYS A 2 -30.88 41.95 -8.80
CA LYS A 2 -29.44 41.63 -8.81
C LYS A 2 -29.28 40.16 -8.44
N LEU A 3 -29.11 39.29 -9.42
CA LEU A 3 -28.64 37.92 -9.18
C LEU A 3 -27.17 38.01 -8.76
N LEU A 4 -26.89 37.90 -7.46
CA LEU A 4 -25.56 37.56 -6.97
C LEU A 4 -25.30 36.09 -7.35
N LEU A 5 -24.52 35.88 -8.41
CA LEU A 5 -23.93 34.58 -8.70
C LEU A 5 -22.87 34.30 -7.61
N ALA A 6 -23.23 33.46 -6.65
CA ALA A 6 -22.29 32.91 -5.68
C ALA A 6 -21.47 31.81 -6.38
N THR A 7 -20.35 32.20 -6.99
CA THR A 7 -19.36 31.27 -7.53
C THR A 7 -18.69 30.57 -6.35
N ILE A 8 -19.25 29.43 -5.94
CA ILE A 8 -18.59 28.52 -5.01
C ILE A 8 -17.35 28.00 -5.74
N LEU A 9 -16.18 28.51 -5.35
CA LEU A 9 -14.89 27.96 -5.75
C LEU A 9 -14.81 26.54 -5.19
N LEU A 10 -15.13 25.55 -6.02
CA LEU A 10 -14.74 24.17 -5.83
C LEU A 10 -13.22 24.11 -5.94
N LEU A 11 -12.53 24.43 -4.85
CA LEU A 11 -11.10 24.15 -4.73
C LEU A 11 -10.95 22.63 -4.78
N PRO A 12 -10.24 22.07 -5.76
CA PRO A 12 -9.97 20.64 -5.77
C PRO A 12 -9.17 20.31 -4.52
N SER A 13 -9.68 19.38 -3.71
CA SER A 13 -8.90 18.78 -2.63
C SER A 13 -7.67 18.12 -3.24
N MET A 14 -6.47 18.65 -2.99
CA MET A 14 -5.24 17.98 -3.38
C MET A 14 -5.18 16.64 -2.65
N ILE A 15 -5.33 15.56 -3.41
CA ILE A 15 -5.11 14.21 -2.93
C ILE A 15 -3.60 13.98 -2.98
N PHE A 16 -2.97 13.90 -1.80
CA PHE A 16 -1.57 13.53 -1.70
C PHE A 16 -1.44 12.01 -1.85
N ALA A 17 -0.76 11.59 -2.91
CA ALA A 17 -0.33 10.22 -3.12
C ALA A 17 1.15 10.09 -2.74
N GLN A 18 1.55 8.91 -2.27
CA GLN A 18 2.96 8.57 -2.07
C GLN A 18 3.30 7.33 -2.87
N THR A 19 4.53 7.23 -3.33
CA THR A 19 4.96 6.10 -4.15
C THR A 19 5.77 5.11 -3.35
N LEU A 20 5.33 3.84 -3.35
CA LEU A 20 6.07 2.72 -2.80
C LEU A 20 6.69 1.89 -3.92
N ASP A 21 7.94 1.48 -3.76
CA ASP A 21 8.55 0.39 -4.53
C ASP A 21 8.49 -0.89 -3.70
N CYS A 22 7.69 -1.85 -4.14
CA CYS A 22 7.43 -3.07 -3.41
C CYS A 22 8.08 -4.27 -4.11
N SER A 23 8.54 -5.23 -3.33
CA SER A 23 9.05 -6.53 -3.78
C SER A 23 8.32 -7.66 -3.07
N LEU A 24 7.92 -8.68 -3.82
CA LEU A 24 7.46 -9.96 -3.31
C LEU A 24 8.62 -10.95 -3.34
N ILE A 25 8.92 -11.55 -2.19
CA ILE A 25 10.01 -12.49 -1.99
C ILE A 25 9.41 -13.81 -1.50
N ILE A 26 9.74 -14.91 -2.18
CA ILE A 26 9.35 -16.26 -1.79
C ILE A 26 10.62 -17.06 -1.55
N ASN A 27 10.78 -17.60 -0.34
CA ASN A 27 11.96 -18.40 0.04
C ASN A 27 13.28 -17.72 -0.35
N ASN A 28 13.45 -16.45 0.05
CA ASN A 28 14.62 -15.60 -0.24
C ASN A 28 14.86 -15.25 -1.72
N THR A 29 13.92 -15.55 -2.61
CA THR A 29 14.00 -15.19 -4.03
C THR A 29 12.98 -14.10 -4.35
N VAL A 30 13.42 -12.99 -4.93
CA VAL A 30 12.51 -11.95 -5.43
C VAL A 30 11.76 -12.53 -6.64
N VAL A 31 10.44 -12.70 -6.50
CA VAL A 31 9.59 -13.23 -7.57
C VAL A 31 8.92 -12.13 -8.38
N GLU A 32 8.64 -10.99 -7.76
CA GLU A 32 7.97 -9.85 -8.40
C GLU A 32 8.38 -8.53 -7.76
N LYS A 33 8.35 -7.44 -8.55
CA LYS A 33 8.53 -6.06 -8.09
C LYS A 33 7.46 -5.18 -8.70
N ASN A 34 6.89 -4.27 -7.92
CA ASN A 34 5.88 -3.35 -8.39
C ASN A 34 6.01 -1.99 -7.72
N LYS A 35 5.94 -0.94 -8.53
CA LYS A 35 5.95 0.45 -8.06
C LYS A 35 4.53 0.98 -8.09
N VAL A 36 4.00 1.38 -6.93
CA VAL A 36 2.59 1.71 -6.74
C VAL A 36 2.41 3.07 -6.10
N GLU A 37 1.44 3.84 -6.59
CA GLU A 37 0.97 5.06 -5.94
C GLU A 37 -0.10 4.69 -4.90
N ILE A 38 0.11 5.10 -3.66
CA ILE A 38 -0.80 4.90 -2.55
C ILE A 38 -1.41 6.24 -2.17
N THR A 39 -2.73 6.31 -2.22
CA THR A 39 -3.52 7.46 -1.79
C THR A 39 -4.03 7.27 -0.37
N LYS A 40 -4.10 8.36 0.41
CA LYS A 40 -4.62 8.31 1.79
C LYS A 40 -6.05 7.76 1.81
N GLY A 41 -6.28 6.73 2.62
CA GLY A 41 -7.59 6.13 2.84
C GLY A 41 -8.06 5.19 1.73
N GLU A 42 -7.30 5.05 0.65
CA GLU A 42 -7.57 4.13 -0.45
C GLU A 42 -6.71 2.87 -0.30
N LYS A 43 -7.32 1.71 -0.52
CA LYS A 43 -6.62 0.43 -0.49
C LYS A 43 -6.15 0.09 -1.90
N THR A 44 -4.85 0.11 -2.11
CA THR A 44 -4.21 -0.17 -3.39
C THR A 44 -3.74 -1.63 -3.43
N ALA A 45 -4.09 -2.36 -4.48
CA ALA A 45 -3.54 -3.70 -4.72
C ALA A 45 -2.08 -3.60 -5.18
N ILE A 46 -1.21 -4.45 -4.64
CA ILE A 46 0.22 -4.48 -4.99
C ILE A 46 0.53 -5.73 -5.82
N PHE A 47 0.19 -6.91 -5.30
CA PHE A 47 0.48 -8.20 -5.93
C PHE A 47 -0.71 -9.14 -5.82
N ASN A 48 -0.81 -10.07 -6.77
CA ASN A 48 -1.59 -11.29 -6.63
C ASN A 48 -0.64 -12.47 -6.89
N TYR A 49 -0.50 -13.36 -5.91
CA TYR A 49 0.38 -14.52 -6.02
C TYR A 49 -0.34 -15.76 -5.51
N GLU A 50 -0.56 -16.73 -6.40
CA GLU A 50 -1.43 -17.88 -6.14
C GLU A 50 -2.80 -17.41 -5.61
N ASP A 51 -3.21 -17.90 -4.44
CA ASP A 51 -4.43 -17.52 -3.74
C ASP A 51 -4.25 -16.31 -2.81
N LEU A 52 -3.08 -15.69 -2.78
CA LEU A 52 -2.79 -14.56 -1.91
C LEU A 52 -2.94 -13.22 -2.64
N LYS A 53 -3.60 -12.30 -1.95
CA LYS A 53 -3.75 -10.92 -2.37
C LYS A 53 -2.95 -10.02 -1.43
N VAL A 54 -2.07 -9.22 -2.00
CA VAL A 54 -1.25 -8.24 -1.28
C VAL A 54 -1.73 -6.85 -1.61
N SER A 55 -1.93 -6.04 -0.59
CA SER A 55 -2.39 -4.66 -0.74
C SER A 55 -1.76 -3.76 0.30
N SER A 56 -1.78 -2.45 0.04
CA SER A 56 -1.37 -1.44 1.00
C SER A 56 -2.41 -0.32 1.11
N ILE A 57 -2.47 0.30 2.28
CA ILE A 57 -3.27 1.50 2.53
C ILE A 57 -2.46 2.51 3.32
N MET A 58 -2.51 3.76 2.88
CA MET A 58 -1.96 4.90 3.62
C MET A 58 -3.04 5.43 4.58
N ARG A 59 -2.88 5.19 5.88
CA ARG A 59 -3.83 5.61 6.93
C ARG A 59 -3.68 7.10 7.27
N THR A 60 -2.44 7.56 7.35
CA THR A 60 -2.06 8.98 7.51
C THR A 60 -0.92 9.29 6.54
N ALA A 61 -0.46 10.53 6.45
CA ALA A 61 0.65 10.90 5.55
C ALA A 61 1.97 10.16 5.83
N THR A 62 2.10 9.42 6.93
CA THR A 62 3.30 8.64 7.22
C THR A 62 2.97 7.21 7.63
N LYS A 63 1.72 6.89 7.97
CA LYS A 63 1.35 5.56 8.47
C LYS A 63 0.82 4.68 7.35
N PHE A 64 1.53 3.60 7.07
CA PHE A 64 1.19 2.62 6.05
C PHE A 64 0.84 1.28 6.69
N GLU A 65 0.01 0.51 6.00
CA GLU A 65 -0.38 -0.83 6.38
C GLU A 65 -0.31 -1.72 5.14
N ILE A 66 0.49 -2.80 5.21
CA ILE A 66 0.50 -3.88 4.23
C ILE A 66 -0.43 -4.96 4.74
N GLU A 67 -1.30 -5.47 3.87
CA GLU A 67 -2.16 -6.61 4.14
C GLU A 67 -1.86 -7.72 3.13
N VAL A 68 -1.69 -8.94 3.65
CA VAL A 68 -1.72 -10.19 2.87
C VAL A 68 -2.95 -10.99 3.30
N PHE A 69 -3.81 -11.37 2.36
CA PHE A 69 -4.99 -12.18 2.66
C PHE A 69 -5.23 -13.27 1.62
N ASN A 70 -5.73 -14.42 2.07
CA ASN A 70 -6.31 -15.46 1.21
C ASN A 70 -7.84 -15.25 1.18
N PRO A 71 -8.51 -15.13 0.01
CA PRO A 71 -9.96 -15.05 -0.04
C PRO A 71 -10.65 -16.42 0.15
N PHE A 72 -9.92 -17.53 -0.02
CA PHE A 72 -10.45 -18.89 0.07
C PHE A 72 -10.24 -19.53 1.45
N GLU A 73 -9.40 -18.93 2.29
CA GLU A 73 -9.13 -19.37 3.66
C GLU A 73 -9.18 -18.16 4.61
N PRO A 74 -9.62 -18.31 5.87
CA PRO A 74 -9.65 -17.22 6.83
C PRO A 74 -8.24 -16.88 7.37
N SER A 75 -7.31 -16.55 6.47
CA SER A 75 -5.93 -16.20 6.76
C SER A 75 -5.66 -14.77 6.30
N ARG A 76 -5.30 -13.92 7.26
CA ARG A 76 -4.97 -12.52 7.01
C ARG A 76 -3.85 -12.07 7.93
N SER A 77 -2.86 -11.40 7.35
CA SER A 77 -1.71 -10.86 8.06
C SER A 77 -1.53 -9.40 7.70
N TYR A 78 -1.04 -8.63 8.67
CA TYR A 78 -0.84 -7.19 8.52
C TYR A 78 0.52 -6.79 9.06
N ALA A 79 1.11 -5.77 8.44
CA ALA A 79 2.25 -5.04 8.97
C ALA A 79 1.91 -3.56 8.92
N VAL A 80 2.14 -2.84 10.01
CA VAL A 80 1.81 -1.42 10.13
C VAL A 80 3.07 -0.69 10.58
N GLY A 81 3.42 0.39 9.88
CA GLY A 81 4.61 1.16 10.18
C GLY A 81 4.49 2.63 9.78
N GLU A 82 5.43 3.43 10.26
CA GLU A 82 5.59 4.82 9.81
C GLU A 82 6.71 4.88 8.77
N LEU A 83 6.42 5.38 7.56
CA LEU A 83 7.37 5.74 6.52
C LEU A 83 7.37 7.27 6.42
N LYS A 84 8.46 7.91 6.85
CA LYS A 84 8.62 9.37 6.93
C LYS A 84 9.62 9.87 5.90
N GLU A 85 10.67 9.10 5.69
CA GLU A 85 11.80 9.45 4.83
C GLU A 85 11.84 8.52 3.61
N ILE A 86 12.31 9.06 2.48
CA ILE A 86 12.62 8.23 1.31
C ILE A 86 13.62 7.17 1.78
N THR A 87 13.46 5.94 1.31
CA THR A 87 14.18 4.73 1.73
C THR A 87 13.69 4.06 3.02
N ASP A 88 12.76 4.65 3.77
CA ASP A 88 12.09 3.92 4.84
C ASP A 88 11.36 2.70 4.27
N ASP A 89 11.47 1.57 4.96
CA ASP A 89 10.89 0.31 4.55
C ASP A 89 9.83 -0.20 5.53
N LEU A 90 8.80 -0.85 4.96
CA LEU A 90 7.82 -1.63 5.70
C LEU A 90 7.83 -3.04 5.14
N SER A 91 8.15 -4.00 6.01
CA SER A 91 8.24 -5.40 5.65
C SER A 91 7.19 -6.23 6.40
N LEU A 92 6.56 -7.15 5.67
CA LEU A 92 5.67 -8.17 6.20
C LEU A 92 6.23 -9.54 5.86
N VAL A 93 6.44 -10.39 6.85
CA VAL A 93 6.83 -11.79 6.66
C VAL A 93 5.70 -12.68 7.12
N SER A 94 5.27 -13.60 6.25
CA SER A 94 4.24 -14.60 6.52
C SER A 94 4.78 -16.00 6.26
N TRP A 95 4.58 -16.88 7.22
CA TRP A 95 5.11 -18.24 7.20
C TRP A 95 3.98 -19.21 6.88
N LYS A 96 4.12 -19.95 5.79
CA LYS A 96 3.34 -21.17 5.51
C LYS A 96 4.24 -22.39 5.68
N ARG A 97 3.62 -23.57 5.77
CA ARG A 97 4.37 -24.84 5.95
C ARG A 97 5.44 -25.07 4.88
N GLU A 98 5.18 -24.65 3.65
CA GLU A 98 6.01 -24.95 2.47
C GLU A 98 6.73 -23.72 1.91
N GLN A 99 6.38 -22.51 2.37
CA GLN A 99 6.92 -21.26 1.83
C GLN A 99 6.96 -20.15 2.88
N ILE A 100 8.03 -19.36 2.83
CA ILE A 100 8.13 -18.05 3.49
C ILE A 100 7.82 -17.01 2.43
N LEU A 101 6.80 -16.20 2.69
CA LEU A 101 6.43 -15.06 1.88
C LEU A 101 6.85 -13.79 2.59
N GLU A 102 7.56 -12.92 1.89
CA GLU A 102 7.93 -11.59 2.38
C GLU A 102 7.47 -10.54 1.39
N VAL A 103 6.88 -9.47 1.90
CA VAL A 103 6.54 -8.27 1.14
C VAL A 103 7.35 -7.15 1.76
N ASN A 104 8.24 -6.54 0.98
CA ASN A 104 8.99 -5.36 1.39
C ASN A 104 8.56 -4.19 0.51
N CYS A 105 8.13 -3.09 1.11
CA CYS A 105 7.79 -1.87 0.42
C CYS A 105 8.63 -0.70 0.94
N THR A 106 9.30 0.00 0.03
CA THR A 106 10.16 1.14 0.34
C THR A 106 9.52 2.43 -0.17
N LEU A 107 9.55 3.50 0.63
CA LEU A 107 9.12 4.82 0.19
C LEU A 107 10.13 5.40 -0.81
N VAL A 108 9.69 5.76 -2.02
CA VAL A 108 10.61 6.22 -3.09
C VAL A 108 10.31 7.62 -3.64
N ALA A 109 9.09 8.14 -3.48
CA ALA A 109 8.73 9.52 -3.88
C ALA A 109 7.48 10.03 -3.14
N GLN A 110 7.44 11.34 -2.89
CA GLN A 110 6.30 12.11 -2.37
C GLN A 110 5.72 13.03 -3.44
#